data_AF-A0A6L3XA95-F1
#
_entry.id   AF-A0A6L3XA95-F1
#
_cell.length_a   1.000
_cell.length_b   1.000
_cell.length_c   1.000
_cell.angle_alpha   90.00
_cell.angle_beta   90.00
_cell.angle_gamma   90.00
#
_symmetry.space_group_name_H-M   'P 1'
#
loop_
_entity.id
_entity.type
_entity.pdbx_description
1 polymer ?
#
loop_
_entity_poly.entity_id
_entity_poly.type
_entity_poly.pdbx_seq_one_letter_code
_entity_poly.pdbx_strand_id
1 'polypeptide(L)'
;RCVACRDQHQWLWAMRHQWGRRYTTEAATVNELAALLALSPSDIAVFDAGREPWEAVTLCQPPLPECGADYTVALALAMSEAP
;
A
#
# COMPACT_ATOMS: atom_id res chain seq x y z
N ARG A 1 -3.84 7.08 8.33
CA ARG A 1 -4.42 6.81 6.98
C ARG A 1 -4.08 5.37 6.63
N CYS A 2 -5.09 4.54 6.44
CA CYS A 2 -4.97 3.12 6.14
C CYS A 2 -5.33 2.88 4.67
N VAL A 3 -4.59 2.02 4.00
CA VAL A 3 -4.93 1.52 2.66
C VAL A 3 -5.26 0.05 2.79
N ALA A 4 -6.33 -0.40 2.15
CA ALA A 4 -6.72 -1.80 2.12
C ALA A 4 -7.01 -2.22 0.69
N CYS A 5 -6.56 -3.41 0.29
CA CYS A 5 -7.00 -4.04 -0.93
C CYS A 5 -7.65 -5.39 -0.66
N ARG A 6 -8.70 -5.69 -1.43
CA ARG A 6 -9.43 -6.96 -1.32
C ARG A 6 -9.08 -7.85 -2.50
N ASP A 7 -8.47 -8.98 -2.19
CA ASP A 7 -8.31 -10.12 -3.08
C ASP A 7 -9.51 -11.08 -2.94
N GLN A 8 -9.58 -12.13 -3.76
CA GLN A 8 -10.69 -13.10 -3.77
C GLN A 8 -10.94 -13.77 -2.40
N HIS A 9 -9.89 -13.93 -1.59
CA HIS A 9 -9.94 -14.67 -0.32
C HIS A 9 -9.49 -13.87 0.90
N GLN A 10 -8.92 -12.68 0.72
CA GLN A 10 -8.32 -11.92 1.80
C GLN A 10 -8.28 -10.42 1.55
N TRP A 11 -8.25 -9.68 2.64
CA TRP A 11 -7.82 -8.29 2.72
C TRP A 11 -6.34 -8.22 2.98
N LEU A 12 -5.64 -7.37 2.24
CA LEU A 12 -4.32 -6.88 2.59
C LEU A 12 -4.47 -5.42 2.99
N TRP A 13 -3.79 -4.98 4.04
CA TRP A 13 -3.86 -3.60 4.48
C TRP A 13 -2.53 -3.09 4.99
N ALA A 14 -2.32 -1.78 4.88
CA ALA A 14 -1.14 -1.10 5.34
C ALA A 14 -1.47 0.27 5.93
N MET A 15 -0.77 0.57 7.02
CA MET A 15 -0.67 1.86 7.70
C MET A 15 0.80 2.25 7.80
N ARG A 16 1.08 3.47 8.25
CA ARG A 16 2.45 3.99 8.39
C ARG A 16 3.39 3.10 9.21
N HIS A 17 2.87 2.41 10.23
CA HIS A 17 3.68 1.63 11.17
C HIS A 17 3.23 0.18 11.32
N GLN A 18 2.19 -0.23 10.59
CA GLN A 18 1.60 -1.57 10.71
C GLN A 18 1.03 -2.00 9.37
N TRP A 19 1.12 -3.28 9.08
CA TRP A 19 0.54 -3.88 7.89
C TRP A 19 0.15 -5.32 8.21
N GLY A 20 -0.76 -5.88 7.42
CA GLY A 20 -1.19 -7.25 7.65
C GLY A 20 -2.17 -7.75 6.63
N ARG A 21 -2.70 -8.94 6.94
CA ARG A 21 -3.73 -9.61 6.14
C ARG A 21 -4.87 -10.11 7.03
N ARG A 22 -6.08 -10.17 6.48
CA ARG A 22 -7.27 -10.75 7.11
C ARG A 22 -8.07 -11.52 6.08
N TYR A 23 -8.53 -12.73 6.39
CA TYR A 23 -9.38 -13.46 5.45
C TYR A 23 -10.74 -12.79 5.29
N THR A 24 -11.33 -12.89 4.10
CA THR A 24 -12.68 -12.36 3.85
C THR A 24 -13.76 -13.08 4.66
N THR A 25 -13.46 -14.27 5.18
CA THR A 25 -14.30 -15.00 6.13
C THR A 25 -14.33 -14.39 7.53
N GLU A 26 -13.28 -13.64 7.91
CA GLU A 26 -13.20 -12.92 9.21
C GLU A 26 -13.75 -11.49 9.09
N ALA A 27 -13.61 -10.88 7.91
CA ALA A 27 -14.17 -9.58 7.59
C ALA A 27 -14.61 -9.55 6.12
N ALA A 28 -15.91 -9.62 5.88
CA ALA A 28 -16.50 -9.60 4.54
C ALA A 28 -16.49 -8.17 3.95
N THR A 29 -16.58 -7.16 4.82
CA THR A 29 -16.74 -5.75 4.44
C THR A 29 -15.62 -4.86 4.99
N VAL A 30 -15.41 -3.68 4.39
CA VAL A 30 -14.47 -2.68 4.90
C VAL A 30 -14.81 -2.23 6.31
N ASN A 31 -16.10 -2.22 6.68
CA ASN A 31 -16.54 -1.84 8.03
C ASN A 31 -16.09 -2.87 9.07
N GLU A 32 -16.19 -4.16 8.75
CA GLU A 32 -15.69 -5.22 9.61
C GLU A 32 -14.16 -5.18 9.73
N LEU A 33 -13.46 -4.93 8.62
CA LEU A 33 -12.01 -4.72 8.65
C LEU A 33 -11.63 -3.50 9.51
N ALA A 34 -12.37 -2.40 9.39
CA ALA A 34 -12.16 -1.20 10.20
C ALA A 34 -12.36 -1.48 11.69
N ALA A 35 -13.40 -2.24 12.05
CA ALA A 35 -13.63 -2.65 13.42
C ALA A 35 -12.48 -3.53 13.97
N LEU A 36 -11.97 -4.48 13.17
CA LEU A 36 -10.83 -5.32 13.56
C LEU A 36 -9.53 -4.52 13.74
N LEU A 37 -9.36 -3.44 12.99
CA LEU A 37 -8.20 -2.55 13.07
C LEU A 37 -8.39 -1.40 14.06
N ALA A 38 -9.54 -1.32 14.74
CA ALA A 38 -9.94 -0.19 15.59
C ALA A 38 -9.84 1.17 14.87
N LEU A 39 -10.24 1.22 13.60
CA LEU A 39 -10.26 2.39 12.75
C LEU A 39 -11.69 2.79 12.37
N SER A 40 -11.87 4.04 11.95
CA SER A 40 -13.10 4.45 11.25
C SER A 40 -13.04 3.97 9.81
N PRO A 41 -14.16 3.51 9.20
CA PRO A 41 -14.19 3.13 7.79
C PRO A 41 -13.77 4.26 6.85
N SER A 42 -14.03 5.52 7.24
CA SER A 42 -13.60 6.72 6.52
C SER A 42 -12.07 6.91 6.45
N ASP A 43 -11.33 6.26 7.34
CA ASP A 43 -9.86 6.33 7.39
C ASP A 43 -9.18 5.27 6.51
N ILE A 44 -9.97 4.39 5.89
CA ILE A 44 -9.52 3.29 5.04
C ILE A 44 -9.81 3.61 3.57
N ALA A 45 -8.76 3.80 2.78
CA ALA A 45 -8.85 3.84 1.33
C ALA A 45 -8.83 2.41 0.77
N VAL A 46 -9.97 1.98 0.20
CA VAL A 46 -10.11 0.64 -0.39
C VAL A 46 -9.76 0.64 -1.87
N PHE A 47 -8.96 -0.35 -2.27
CA PHE A 47 -8.65 -0.68 -3.66
C PHE A 47 -9.17 -2.10 -3.95
N ASP A 48 -9.95 -2.28 -5.00
CA ASP A 48 -10.50 -3.59 -5.39
C ASP A 48 -10.04 -3.98 -6.80
N ALA A 49 -10.53 -5.11 -7.32
CA ALA A 49 -10.17 -5.57 -8.67
C ALA A 49 -10.55 -4.60 -9.81
N GLY A 50 -11.33 -3.54 -9.52
CA GLY A 50 -11.60 -2.45 -10.46
C GLY A 50 -10.58 -1.30 -10.39
N ARG A 51 -9.66 -1.32 -9.42
CA ARG A 51 -8.69 -0.26 -9.16
C ARG A 51 -7.30 -0.85 -8.89
N GLU A 52 -6.43 -0.73 -9.89
CA GLU A 52 -5.10 -1.33 -9.88
C GLU A 52 -4.28 -0.88 -8.65
N PRO A 53 -3.67 -1.79 -7.86
CA PRO A 53 -2.82 -1.45 -6.73
C PRO A 53 -1.68 -0.49 -7.09
N TRP A 54 -1.23 -0.53 -8.34
CA TRP A 54 -0.20 0.36 -8.89
C TRP A 54 -0.64 1.82 -9.00
N GLU A 55 -1.94 2.12 -9.09
CA GLU A 55 -2.44 3.51 -9.03
C GLU A 55 -2.11 4.16 -7.68
N ALA A 56 -2.14 3.39 -6.59
CA ALA A 56 -1.78 3.87 -5.26
C ALA A 56 -0.29 4.17 -5.15
N VAL A 57 0.56 3.46 -5.90
CA VAL A 57 2.01 3.71 -5.97
C VAL A 57 2.27 5.06 -6.61
N THR A 58 1.62 5.36 -7.74
CA THR A 58 1.75 6.65 -8.44
C THR A 58 1.31 7.83 -7.56
N LEU A 59 0.27 7.64 -6.74
CA LEU A 59 -0.25 8.66 -5.81
C LEU A 59 0.61 8.84 -4.55
N CYS A 60 1.39 7.84 -4.17
CA CYS A 60 2.20 7.84 -2.95
C CYS A 60 3.70 7.90 -3.24
N GLN A 61 4.12 8.20 -4.48
CA GLN A 61 5.53 8.38 -4.77
C GLN A 61 6.05 9.55 -3.93
N PRO A 62 7.14 9.35 -3.15
CA PRO A 62 7.80 10.47 -2.53
C PRO A 62 8.20 11.45 -3.63
N PRO A 63 8.14 12.78 -3.38
CA PRO A 63 8.65 13.73 -4.34
C PRO A 63 10.09 13.37 -4.69
N LEU A 64 10.45 13.50 -5.98
CA LEU A 64 11.81 13.26 -6.43
C LEU A 64 12.77 14.08 -5.55
N PRO A 65 13.85 13.49 -5.02
CA PRO A 65 14.82 14.23 -4.23
C PRO A 65 15.40 15.38 -5.06
N GLU A 66 15.68 16.53 -4.43
CA GLU A 66 16.19 17.74 -5.12
C GLU A 66 17.45 17.45 -5.95
N CYS A 67 18.29 16.51 -5.51
CA CYS A 67 19.44 15.99 -6.26
C CYS A 67 19.06 14.82 -7.18
N GLY A 68 18.09 15.01 -8.07
CA GLY A 68 17.60 13.94 -8.97
C GLY A 68 18.69 13.31 -9.84
N ALA A 69 19.70 14.08 -10.26
CA ALA A 69 20.84 13.59 -11.04
C ALA A 69 21.74 12.65 -10.21
N ASP A 70 22.16 13.07 -9.02
CA ASP A 70 23.00 12.26 -8.14
C ASP A 70 22.26 11.01 -7.65
N TYR A 71 20.95 11.12 -7.40
CA TYR A 71 20.09 10.00 -7.05
C TYR A 71 19.98 8.98 -8.19
N THR A 72 19.86 9.45 -9.44
CA THR A 72 19.84 8.58 -10.63
C THR A 72 21.18 7.87 -10.81
N VAL A 73 22.30 8.57 -10.62
CA VAL A 73 23.65 7.99 -10.69
C VAL A 73 23.86 6.97 -9.58
N ALA A 74 23.48 7.27 -8.34
CA ALA A 74 23.59 6.35 -7.21
C ALA A 74 22.72 5.09 -7.41
N LEU A 75 21.49 5.25 -7.92
CA LEU A 75 20.61 4.13 -8.25
C LEU A 75 21.21 3.26 -9.38
N ALA A 76 21.71 3.89 -10.44
CA ALA A 76 22.34 3.18 -11.55
C ALA A 76 23.61 2.43 -11.12
N LEU A 77 24.44 3.02 -10.25
CA LEU A 77 25.61 2.36 -9.66
C LEU A 77 25.20 1.16 -8.79
N ALA A 78 24.23 1.34 -7.88
CA ALA A 78 23.73 0.28 -7.01
C ALA A 78 23.07 -0.88 -7.79
N MET A 79 22.42 -0.58 -8.92
CA MET A 79 21.84 -1.60 -9.81
C MET A 79 22.87 -2.27 -10.72
N SER A 80 23.98 -1.58 -11.01
CA SER A 80 25.10 -2.14 -11.77
C SER A 80 26.01 -3.02 -10.90
N GLU A 81 25.89 -2.93 -9.57
CA GLU A 81 26.56 -3.83 -8.63
C GLU A 81 25.68 -5.06 -8.34
N ALA A 82 25.73 -6.02 -9.27
CA ALA A 82 25.51 -7.43 -9.00
C ALA A 82 26.72 -8.22 -9.57
N PRO A 83 27.08 -9.36 -8.99
CA PRO A 83 28.46 -9.83 -8.72
C PRO A 83 29.36 -10.09 -9.94
#